data_AF-A0A7X7LFA9-F1
#
_entry.id   AF-A0A7X7LFA9-F1
#
_cell.length_a   1.000
_cell.length_b   1.000
_cell.length_c   1.000
_cell.angle_alpha   90.00
_cell.angle_beta   90.00
_cell.angle_gamma   90.00
#
_symmetry.space_group_name_H-M   'P 1'
#
loop_
_entity.id
_entity.type
_entity.pdbx_description
1 polymer ?
#
loop_
_entity_poly.entity_id
_entity_poly.type
_entity_poly.pdbx_seq_one_letter_code
_entity_poly.pdbx_strand_id
1 'polypeptide(L)'
;MDKIKLTQYSHGAGCGCKISPKVLTTILHSSIDPFLDKKLIVGNDSRDDAAVYDLGDGTAIISTTDFFMPIVDDPFVFGKIAATNAISDVYAMGGAPMMAIAILGWPIDKLSPEIAQQVMDGGRQ
;
A
#
# COMPACT_ATOMS: atom_id res chain seq x y z
N MET A 1 -21.88 -17.57 -17.24
CA MET A 1 -20.88 -16.48 -17.23
C MET A 1 -19.62 -17.06 -16.65
N ASP A 2 -18.53 -17.06 -17.41
CA ASP A 2 -17.26 -17.55 -16.89
C ASP A 2 -16.79 -16.65 -15.74
N LYS A 3 -16.29 -17.28 -14.67
CA LYS A 3 -15.77 -16.56 -13.50
C LYS A 3 -14.52 -15.80 -13.92
N ILE A 4 -14.57 -14.47 -13.86
CA ILE A 4 -13.42 -13.60 -14.14
C ILE A 4 -12.29 -13.94 -13.17
N LYS A 5 -11.07 -14.05 -13.70
CA LYS A 5 -9.84 -14.33 -12.95
C LYS A 5 -8.99 -13.08 -12.89
N LEU A 6 -8.96 -12.41 -11.74
CA LEU A 6 -8.24 -11.13 -11.64
C LEU A 6 -6.74 -11.24 -11.94
N THR A 7 -6.12 -12.39 -11.70
CA THR A 7 -4.68 -12.58 -11.98
C THR A 7 -4.34 -12.44 -13.46
N GLN A 8 -5.29 -12.62 -14.38
CA GLN A 8 -5.09 -12.41 -15.82
C GLN A 8 -4.80 -10.95 -16.19
N TYR A 9 -5.11 -10.02 -15.28
CA TYR A 9 -4.87 -8.59 -15.45
C TYR A 9 -3.59 -8.12 -14.75
N SER A 10 -2.87 -9.03 -14.08
CA SER A 10 -1.60 -8.78 -13.44
C SER A 10 -0.45 -9.13 -14.39
N HIS A 11 0.27 -8.13 -14.89
CA HIS A 11 1.42 -8.35 -15.79
C HIS A 11 2.70 -8.78 -15.03
N GLY A 12 2.64 -8.80 -13.69
CA GLY A 12 3.68 -9.34 -12.81
C GLY A 12 3.07 -9.98 -11.56
N ALA A 13 3.82 -10.84 -10.86
CA ALA A 13 3.33 -11.60 -9.72
C ALA A 13 3.47 -10.81 -8.40
N GLY A 14 2.45 -10.03 -8.02
CA GLY A 14 2.33 -9.44 -6.66
C GLY A 14 3.53 -8.62 -6.19
N CYS A 15 4.02 -8.87 -4.96
CA CYS A 15 5.22 -8.23 -4.38
C CYS A 15 6.49 -8.37 -5.23
N GLY A 16 6.54 -9.33 -6.17
CA GLY A 16 7.63 -9.45 -7.15
C GLY A 16 7.71 -8.31 -8.17
N CYS A 17 6.73 -7.40 -8.19
CA CYS A 17 6.72 -6.20 -9.01
C CYS A 17 7.42 -5.00 -8.35
N LYS A 18 7.88 -5.13 -7.10
CA LYS A 18 8.60 -4.04 -6.41
C LYS A 18 9.92 -3.77 -7.14
N ILE A 19 10.24 -2.49 -7.35
CA ILE A 19 11.52 -2.06 -7.91
C ILE A 19 12.65 -2.57 -7.00
N SER A 20 13.71 -3.13 -7.58
CA SER A 20 14.81 -3.66 -6.77
C SER A 20 15.39 -2.57 -5.86
N PRO A 21 15.84 -2.89 -4.63
CA PRO A 21 16.35 -1.90 -3.68
C PRO A 21 17.47 -1.01 -4.24
N LYS A 22 18.33 -1.58 -5.10
CA LYS A 22 19.42 -0.86 -5.76
C LYS A 22 18.90 0.21 -6.73
N VAL A 23 17.89 -0.12 -7.53
CA VAL A 23 17.27 0.84 -8.47
C VAL A 23 16.50 1.90 -7.70
N LEU A 24 15.73 1.51 -6.67
CA LEU A 24 15.01 2.45 -5.82
C LEU A 24 15.95 3.46 -5.15
N THR A 25 17.09 3.00 -4.62
CA THR A 25 18.12 3.90 -4.04
C THR A 25 18.59 4.94 -5.06
N THR A 26 18.72 4.56 -6.33
CA THR A 26 19.12 5.48 -7.40
C THR A 26 18.03 6.50 -7.71
N ILE A 27 16.76 6.07 -7.74
CA ILE A 27 15.60 6.94 -7.99
C ILE A 27 15.42 7.95 -6.85
N LEU A 28 15.59 7.52 -5.60
CA LEU A 28 15.44 8.37 -4.41
C LEU A 28 16.66 9.28 -4.17
N HIS A 29 17.78 9.04 -4.84
CA HIS A 29 18.94 9.91 -4.72
C HIS A 29 18.63 11.27 -5.35
N SER A 30 18.64 12.31 -4.52
CA SER A 30 18.34 13.68 -4.93
C SER A 30 19.44 14.63 -4.44
N SER A 31 19.73 15.65 -5.24
CA SER A 31 20.58 16.78 -4.86
C SER A 31 19.81 17.90 -4.18
N ILE A 32 18.50 17.73 -3.98
CA ILE A 32 17.66 18.66 -3.23
C ILE A 32 17.89 18.40 -1.73
N ASP A 33 18.10 19.46 -0.97
CA ASP A 33 18.32 19.36 0.47
C ASP A 33 17.14 18.64 1.15
N PRO A 34 17.41 17.67 2.04
CA PRO A 34 16.36 16.95 2.73
C PRO A 34 15.57 17.90 3.63
N PHE A 35 14.25 17.73 3.63
CA PHE A 35 13.41 18.39 4.61
C PHE A 35 13.65 17.74 5.98
N LEU A 36 14.30 18.48 6.87
CA LEU A 36 14.61 18.02 8.22
C LEU A 36 13.63 18.64 9.21
N ASP A 37 12.69 17.84 9.68
CA ASP A 37 11.83 18.17 10.80
C ASP A 37 12.10 17.22 11.95
N LYS A 38 12.42 17.76 13.14
CA LYS A 38 12.69 16.98 14.35
C LYS A 38 11.48 16.16 14.81
N LYS A 39 10.27 16.53 14.36
CA LYS A 39 9.05 15.78 14.65
C LYS A 39 8.87 14.57 13.74
N LEU A 40 9.58 14.49 12.61
CA LEU A 40 9.59 13.29 11.78
C LEU A 40 10.60 12.30 12.39
N ILE A 41 10.10 11.37 13.20
CA ILE A 41 10.91 10.38 13.93
C ILE A 41 11.46 9.31 12.96
N VAL A 42 10.61 8.87 12.04
CA VAL A 42 10.95 7.90 10.99
C VAL A 42 10.53 8.52 9.67
N GLY A 43 11.51 8.83 8.82
CA GLY A 43 11.33 9.51 7.55
C GLY A 43 11.79 8.66 6.36
N ASN A 44 12.02 9.33 5.23
CA ASN A 44 12.49 8.69 4.00
C ASN A 44 13.99 8.38 4.00
N ASP A 45 14.70 8.86 5.03
CA ASP A 45 16.10 8.58 5.31
C ASP A 45 16.29 7.21 5.97
N SER A 46 15.33 6.79 6.80
CA SER A 46 15.18 5.43 7.28
C SER A 46 14.53 4.54 6.22
N ARG A 47 15.06 3.33 6.00
CA ARG A 47 14.49 2.34 5.07
C ARG A 47 13.39 1.51 5.72
N ASP A 48 12.53 2.16 6.47
CA ASP A 48 11.45 1.52 7.24
C ASP A 48 10.15 1.46 6.44
N ASP A 49 9.23 0.60 6.88
CA ASP A 49 7.98 0.29 6.18
C ASP A 49 6.88 1.35 6.38
N ALA A 50 7.12 2.39 7.19
CA ALA A 50 6.19 3.49 7.44
C ALA A 50 6.90 4.78 7.87
N ALA A 51 6.22 5.92 7.71
CA ALA A 51 6.64 7.19 8.30
C ALA A 51 6.02 7.36 9.69
N VAL A 52 6.79 7.93 10.64
CA VAL A 52 6.33 8.21 12.01
C VAL A 52 6.56 9.67 12.35
N TYR A 53 5.49 10.36 12.76
CA TYR A 53 5.52 11.79 13.06
C TYR A 53 4.99 12.08 14.47
N ASP A 54 5.80 12.74 15.29
CA ASP A 54 5.49 13.15 16.66
C ASP A 54 4.51 14.33 16.69
N LEU A 55 3.43 14.19 17.46
CA LEU A 55 2.45 15.26 17.66
C LEU A 55 2.87 16.24 18.79
N GLY A 56 3.86 15.87 19.61
CA GLY A 56 4.41 16.70 20.69
C GLY A 56 3.65 16.63 22.01
N ASP A 57 2.70 15.71 22.12
CA ASP A 57 1.90 15.44 23.34
C ASP A 57 2.16 14.04 23.90
N GLY A 58 3.21 13.37 23.43
CA GLY A 58 3.53 11.98 23.77
C GLY A 58 2.88 10.95 22.84
N THR A 59 2.15 11.39 21.82
CA THR A 59 1.60 10.53 20.76
C THR A 59 2.27 10.77 19.41
N ALA A 60 2.23 9.78 18.52
CA ALA A 60 2.76 9.87 17.17
C ALA A 60 1.78 9.27 16.15
N ILE A 61 1.81 9.81 14.93
CA ILE A 61 1.08 9.28 13.78
C ILE A 61 2.00 8.37 12.99
N ILE A 62 1.52 7.17 12.69
CA ILE A 62 2.14 6.25 11.75
C ILE A 62 1.39 6.33 10.43
N SER A 63 2.11 6.53 9.33
CA SER A 63 1.54 6.60 7.98
C SER A 63 2.30 5.64 7.06
N THR A 64 1.54 4.71 6.46
CA THR A 64 2.05 3.77 5.46
C THR A 64 1.12 3.77 4.24
N THR A 65 1.63 3.31 3.11
CA THR A 65 0.87 3.06 1.90
C THR A 65 1.48 1.89 1.14
N ASP A 66 0.67 0.87 0.83
CA ASP A 66 1.07 -0.21 -0.07
C ASP A 66 -0.11 -0.54 -0.99
N PHE A 67 0.21 -0.86 -2.24
CA PHE A 67 -0.76 -1.28 -3.25
C PHE A 67 -0.05 -2.17 -4.28
N PHE A 68 -0.77 -3.15 -4.80
CA PHE A 68 -0.21 -4.11 -5.75
C PHE A 68 -1.28 -4.64 -6.69
N MET A 69 -0.83 -5.26 -7.79
CA MET A 69 -1.72 -5.91 -8.76
C MET A 69 -2.33 -7.21 -8.18
N PRO A 70 -3.47 -7.69 -8.71
CA PRO A 70 -4.14 -8.87 -8.15
C PRO A 70 -3.27 -10.13 -8.09
N ILE A 71 -3.21 -10.76 -6.91
CA ILE A 71 -2.45 -11.99 -6.66
C ILE A 71 -3.32 -13.25 -6.52
N VAL A 72 -4.63 -13.07 -6.46
CA VAL A 72 -5.64 -14.13 -6.42
C VAL A 72 -6.76 -13.79 -7.39
N ASP A 73 -7.46 -14.83 -7.87
CA ASP A 73 -8.51 -14.66 -8.87
C ASP A 73 -9.78 -14.01 -8.31
N ASP A 74 -10.06 -14.23 -7.03
CA ASP A 74 -11.28 -13.78 -6.38
C ASP A 74 -11.18 -12.30 -5.96
N PRO A 75 -12.05 -11.41 -6.46
CA PRO A 75 -11.97 -9.97 -6.19
C PRO A 75 -12.10 -9.62 -4.71
N PHE A 76 -13.03 -10.28 -4.02
CA PHE A 76 -13.29 -10.01 -2.61
C PHE A 76 -12.10 -10.45 -1.74
N VAL A 77 -11.55 -11.64 -2.00
CA VAL A 77 -10.34 -12.11 -1.30
C VAL A 77 -9.14 -11.22 -1.62
N PHE A 78 -8.98 -10.76 -2.87
CA PHE A 78 -7.91 -9.83 -3.22
C PHE A 78 -8.01 -8.53 -2.41
N GLY A 79 -9.21 -7.94 -2.30
CA GLY A 79 -9.45 -6.75 -1.48
C GLY A 79 -9.03 -6.93 -0.02
N LYS A 80 -9.39 -8.07 0.58
CA LYS A 80 -8.99 -8.42 1.96
C LYS A 80 -7.48 -8.49 2.11
N ILE A 81 -6.80 -9.17 1.19
CA ILE A 81 -5.35 -9.32 1.24
C ILE A 81 -4.67 -7.95 1.09
N ALA A 82 -5.12 -7.13 0.13
CA ALA A 82 -4.55 -5.79 -0.10
C ALA A 82 -4.69 -4.88 1.12
N ALA A 83 -5.88 -4.82 1.73
CA ALA A 83 -6.10 -4.04 2.94
C ALA A 83 -5.28 -4.57 4.12
N THR A 84 -5.23 -5.89 4.31
CA THR A 84 -4.44 -6.52 5.39
C THR A 84 -2.96 -6.21 5.26
N ASN A 85 -2.41 -6.28 4.04
CA ASN A 85 -1.00 -5.95 3.78
C ASN A 85 -0.71 -4.47 4.03
N ALA A 86 -1.57 -3.55 3.55
CA ALA A 86 -1.35 -2.12 3.79
C ALA A 86 -1.43 -1.76 5.29
N ILE A 87 -2.26 -2.47 6.06
CA ILE A 87 -2.39 -2.23 7.50
C ILE A 87 -1.26 -2.90 8.31
N SER A 88 -0.60 -3.93 7.77
CA SER A 88 0.39 -4.70 8.54
C SER A 88 1.60 -3.87 8.97
N ASP A 89 2.00 -2.85 8.22
CA ASP A 89 3.15 -2.01 8.59
C ASP A 89 2.86 -1.19 9.85
N VAL A 90 1.60 -0.76 10.06
CA VAL A 90 1.20 -0.08 11.30
C VAL A 90 1.36 -1.02 12.49
N TYR A 91 0.95 -2.28 12.36
CA TYR A 91 1.13 -3.28 13.40
C TYR A 91 2.61 -3.63 13.62
N ALA A 92 3.41 -3.72 12.55
CA ALA A 92 4.84 -4.01 12.64
C ALA A 92 5.59 -2.91 13.40
N MET A 93 5.16 -1.66 13.28
CA MET A 93 5.67 -0.52 14.03
C MET A 93 5.08 -0.41 15.47
N GLY A 94 4.24 -1.37 15.88
CA GLY A 94 3.61 -1.39 17.20
C GLY A 94 2.44 -0.41 17.38
N GLY A 95 1.92 0.15 16.28
CA GLY A 95 0.80 1.08 16.29
C GLY A 95 -0.57 0.40 16.27
N ALA A 96 -1.60 1.22 16.50
CA ALA A 96 -3.01 0.84 16.34
C ALA A 96 -3.62 1.57 15.13
N PRO A 97 -4.08 0.86 14.09
CA PRO A 97 -4.71 1.48 12.93
C PRO A 97 -5.99 2.22 13.33
N MET A 98 -6.14 3.47 12.88
CA MET A 98 -7.29 4.32 13.24
C MET A 98 -8.19 4.70 12.06
N MET A 99 -7.62 4.74 10.85
CA MET A 99 -8.32 5.05 9.61
C MET A 99 -7.54 4.49 8.41
N ALA A 100 -8.20 4.38 7.26
CA ALA A 100 -7.58 4.00 6.00
C ALA A 100 -8.21 4.76 4.83
N ILE A 101 -7.43 5.00 3.79
CA ILE A 101 -7.89 5.56 2.50
C ILE A 101 -7.56 4.53 1.42
N ALA A 102 -8.55 4.18 0.61
CA ALA A 102 -8.34 3.23 -0.47
C ALA A 102 -7.73 3.90 -1.70
N ILE A 103 -6.72 3.26 -2.29
CA ILE A 103 -6.13 3.62 -3.58
C ILE A 103 -6.51 2.51 -4.57
N LEU A 104 -7.23 2.87 -5.64
CA LEU A 104 -7.70 1.91 -6.63
C LEU A 104 -7.40 2.40 -8.05
N GLY A 105 -6.52 1.69 -8.75
CA GLY A 105 -6.38 1.79 -10.20
C GLY A 105 -7.19 0.68 -10.87
N TRP A 106 -8.12 1.03 -11.76
CA TRP A 106 -9.04 0.06 -12.37
C TRP A 106 -9.18 0.24 -13.90
N PRO A 107 -9.00 -0.82 -14.72
CA PRO A 107 -9.16 -0.73 -16.17
C PRO A 107 -10.65 -0.84 -16.55
N ILE A 108 -11.36 0.29 -16.52
CA ILE A 108 -12.82 0.36 -16.77
C ILE A 108 -13.24 -0.14 -18.16
N ASP A 109 -12.32 -0.18 -19.13
CA ASP A 109 -12.52 -0.72 -20.48
C ASP A 109 -12.45 -2.25 -20.53
N LYS A 110 -11.89 -2.88 -19.51
CA LYS A 110 -11.65 -4.34 -19.44
C LYS A 110 -12.44 -5.04 -18.34
N LEU A 111 -12.66 -4.37 -17.21
CA LEU A 111 -13.31 -4.93 -16.03
C LEU A 111 -14.45 -4.03 -15.57
N SER A 112 -15.59 -4.63 -15.30
CA SER A 112 -16.78 -3.87 -14.92
C SER A 112 -16.65 -3.26 -13.52
N PRO A 113 -17.35 -2.15 -13.24
CA PRO A 113 -17.37 -1.52 -11.91
C PRO A 113 -17.88 -2.42 -10.78
N GLU A 114 -18.76 -3.39 -11.07
CA GLU A 114 -19.30 -4.33 -10.08
C GLU A 114 -18.22 -5.27 -9.52
N ILE A 115 -17.16 -5.52 -10.29
CA ILE A 115 -16.01 -6.30 -9.83
C ILE A 115 -15.12 -5.44 -8.94
N ALA A 116 -14.91 -4.16 -9.30
CA ALA A 116 -14.21 -3.21 -8.45
C ALA A 116 -14.91 -3.06 -7.10
N GLN A 117 -16.25 -3.02 -7.09
CA GLN A 117 -17.05 -3.00 -5.87
C GLN A 117 -16.74 -4.20 -4.96
N GLN A 118 -16.60 -5.40 -5.50
CA GLN A 118 -16.26 -6.59 -4.72
C GLN A 118 -14.86 -6.49 -4.09
N VAL A 119 -13.88 -5.92 -4.80
CA VAL A 119 -12.55 -5.63 -4.22
C VAL A 119 -12.68 -4.64 -3.06
N MET A 120 -13.46 -3.59 -3.25
CA MET A 120 -13.70 -2.58 -2.21
C MET A 120 -14.41 -3.17 -0.98
N ASP A 121 -15.38 -4.05 -1.18
CA ASP A 121 -16.07 -4.75 -0.09
C ASP A 121 -15.15 -5.71 0.65
N GLY A 122 -14.24 -6.37 -0.07
CA GLY A 122 -13.17 -7.15 0.52
C GLY A 122 -12.28 -6.31 1.43
N GLY A 123 -11.81 -5.16 0.96
CA GLY A 123 -10.94 -4.28 1.75
C GLY A 123 -11.61 -3.59 2.94
N ARG A 124 -12.94 -3.58 3.01
CA ARG A 124 -13.71 -3.03 4.15
C ARG A 124 -13.87 -4.01 5.31
N GLN A 125 -13.55 -5.30 5.13
CA GLN A 125 -13.72 -6.36 6.12
C GLN A 125 -12.38 -6.90 6.60
#